data_AF-A0A7C3KB54-F1
#
_entry.id   AF-A0A7C3KB54-F1
#
_cell.length_a   1.000
_cell.length_b   1.000
_cell.length_c   1.000
_cell.angle_alpha   90.00
_cell.angle_beta   90.00
_cell.angle_gamma   90.00
#
_symmetry.space_group_name_H-M   'P 1'
#
loop_
_entity.id
_entity.type
_entity.pdbx_description
1 polymer ?
#
loop_
_entity_poly.entity_id
_entity_poly.type
_entity_poly.pdbx_seq_one_letter_code
_entity_poly.pdbx_strand_id
1 'polypeptide(L)'
;MDASARITSAKLPLLAVLFVASVAVLFKAVSTPKPPKGGEPAPFLKAKLPEAVPLPGWQLVGSKPLTSLDPKKSGEVVGRSYEYKQGNQVLRVDIRPQSGDGNVGRFLNVASEVKEGNVKLKAQYNPQIGNFGVLPHKERLYLTACINPRGKSTLTNPEFQQNRYSNDLRPGRILPWLVGQTDSVFDERCLFTLMSMPLPPNPEKSLDQVQDSYVKMEAAWGPLQQWLQANYPPES
;
A
#
# COMPACT_ATOMS: atom_id res chain seq x y z
N MET A 1 -11.72 -3.67 68.33
CA MET A 1 -10.86 -3.91 67.15
C MET A 1 -11.79 -3.92 65.95
N ASP A 2 -12.05 -2.74 65.37
CA ASP A 2 -12.97 -2.57 64.24
C ASP A 2 -12.19 -2.42 62.94
N ALA A 3 -12.31 -3.41 62.07
CA ALA A 3 -11.77 -3.41 60.72
C ALA A 3 -12.89 -3.71 59.72
N SER A 4 -13.92 -2.86 59.67
CA SER A 4 -15.01 -3.01 58.69
C SER A 4 -15.59 -1.65 58.28
N ALA A 5 -14.78 -0.80 57.65
CA ALA A 5 -15.30 0.49 57.11
C ALA A 5 -14.41 1.14 56.04
N ARG A 6 -13.82 0.40 55.08
CA ARG A 6 -13.04 1.03 53.98
C ARG A 6 -13.30 0.48 52.57
N ILE A 7 -14.34 -0.34 52.36
CA ILE A 7 -14.59 -0.99 51.06
C ILE A 7 -15.75 -0.35 50.25
N THR A 8 -16.50 0.62 50.81
CA THR A 8 -17.71 1.18 50.18
C THR A 8 -17.50 2.47 49.37
N SER A 9 -16.53 3.33 49.68
CA SER A 9 -16.39 4.63 48.99
C SER A 9 -15.86 4.59 47.55
N ALA A 10 -15.17 3.53 47.14
CA ALA A 10 -14.63 3.43 45.78
C ALA A 10 -15.64 2.88 44.74
N LYS A 11 -16.73 2.24 45.19
CA LYS A 11 -17.69 1.57 44.31
C LYS A 11 -18.65 2.55 43.63
N LEU A 12 -19.11 3.56 44.35
CA LEU A 12 -20.04 4.57 43.86
C LEU A 12 -19.45 5.44 42.72
N PRO A 13 -18.23 5.99 42.83
CA PRO A 13 -17.64 6.77 41.73
C PRO A 13 -17.34 5.88 40.51
N LEU A 14 -16.92 4.63 40.72
CA LEU A 14 -16.69 3.68 39.61
C LEU A 14 -17.99 3.37 38.85
N LEU A 15 -19.09 3.13 39.57
CA LEU A 15 -20.41 2.92 38.97
C LEU A 15 -20.89 4.14 38.18
N ALA A 16 -20.70 5.35 38.72
CA ALA A 16 -21.07 6.58 38.02
C ALA A 16 -20.27 6.75 36.72
N VAL A 17 -18.95 6.49 36.75
CA VAL A 17 -18.09 6.53 35.56
C VAL A 17 -18.54 5.51 34.51
N LEU A 18 -18.81 4.27 34.91
CA LEU A 18 -19.30 3.23 33.99
C LEU A 18 -20.66 3.58 33.38
N PHE A 19 -21.57 4.15 34.17
CA PHE A 19 -22.87 4.59 33.70
C PHE A 19 -22.75 5.72 32.67
N VAL A 20 -21.98 6.77 32.99
CA VAL A 20 -21.76 7.90 32.07
C VAL A 20 -21.07 7.43 30.78
N ALA A 21 -20.07 6.55 30.88
CA ALA A 21 -19.41 5.97 29.70
C ALA A 21 -20.40 5.19 28.83
N SER A 22 -21.28 4.39 29.45
CA SER A 22 -22.29 3.60 28.74
C SER A 22 -23.32 4.48 28.02
N VAL A 23 -23.82 5.53 28.70
CA VAL A 23 -24.76 6.50 28.12
C VAL A 23 -24.11 7.26 26.96
N ALA A 24 -22.85 7.68 27.10
CA ALA A 24 -22.12 8.36 26.04
C ALA A 24 -21.92 7.47 24.80
N VAL A 25 -21.60 6.19 25.00
CA VAL A 25 -21.48 5.19 23.91
C VAL A 25 -22.83 4.99 23.21
N LEU A 26 -23.92 4.84 23.96
CA LEU A 26 -25.26 4.68 23.39
C LEU A 26 -25.71 5.91 22.61
N PHE A 27 -25.53 7.11 23.18
CA PHE A 27 -25.85 8.36 22.50
C PHE A 27 -25.09 8.49 21.18
N LYS A 28 -23.80 8.16 21.18
CA LYS A 28 -22.97 8.17 19.96
C LYS A 28 -23.48 7.15 18.94
N ALA A 29 -23.76 5.92 19.35
CA ALA A 29 -24.23 4.85 18.46
C ALA A 29 -25.55 5.20 17.74
N VAL A 30 -26.42 5.97 18.40
CA VAL A 30 -27.68 6.45 17.80
C VAL A 30 -27.48 7.69 16.94
N SER A 31 -26.50 8.54 17.28
CA SER A 31 -26.24 9.82 16.59
C SER A 31 -25.33 9.68 15.38
N THR A 32 -24.51 8.63 15.29
CA THR A 32 -23.62 8.42 14.14
C THR A 32 -24.43 7.97 12.92
N PRO A 33 -24.34 8.69 11.79
CA PRO A 33 -24.97 8.24 10.56
C PRO A 33 -24.45 6.85 10.19
N LYS A 34 -25.36 5.95 9.81
CA LYS A 34 -25.00 4.60 9.40
C LYS A 34 -24.01 4.70 8.23
N PRO A 35 -22.91 3.92 8.24
CA PRO A 35 -22.01 3.86 7.10
C PRO A 35 -22.81 3.50 5.83
N PRO A 36 -22.45 4.06 4.67
CA PRO A 36 -23.18 3.84 3.44
C PRO A 36 -23.29 2.34 3.16
N LYS A 37 -24.53 1.85 3.04
CA LYS A 37 -24.82 0.47 2.69
C LYS A 37 -24.50 0.25 1.21
N GLY A 38 -23.32 -0.30 0.94
CA GLY A 38 -23.03 -1.02 -0.31
C GLY A 38 -22.51 -0.19 -1.48
N GLY A 39 -21.46 -0.72 -2.11
CA GLY A 39 -21.12 -0.50 -3.52
C GLY A 39 -20.16 0.62 -3.85
N GLU A 40 -19.95 1.61 -2.98
CA GLU A 40 -19.02 2.69 -3.30
C GLU A 40 -17.57 2.27 -2.99
N PRO A 41 -16.63 2.33 -3.97
CA PRO A 41 -15.23 2.03 -3.72
C PRO A 41 -14.71 2.90 -2.58
N ALA A 42 -14.04 2.28 -1.60
CA ALA A 42 -13.38 3.00 -0.51
C ALA A 42 -12.61 4.20 -1.09
N PRO A 43 -12.68 5.40 -0.50
CA PRO A 43 -12.11 6.61 -1.10
C PRO A 43 -10.62 6.50 -1.47
N PHE A 44 -9.86 5.62 -0.82
CA PHE A 44 -8.49 5.28 -1.22
C PHE A 44 -8.39 4.73 -2.66
N LEU A 45 -9.32 3.87 -3.09
CA LEU A 45 -9.35 3.34 -4.45
C LEU A 45 -9.68 4.41 -5.49
N LYS A 46 -10.32 5.51 -5.06
CA LYS A 46 -10.59 6.70 -5.87
C LYS A 46 -9.53 7.80 -5.70
N ALA A 47 -8.46 7.55 -4.94
CA ALA A 47 -7.45 8.56 -4.65
C ALA A 47 -6.79 9.03 -5.95
N LYS A 48 -6.82 10.35 -6.17
CA LYS A 48 -6.14 10.96 -7.32
C LYS A 48 -4.64 10.98 -7.05
N LEU A 49 -3.92 10.10 -7.76
CA LEU A 49 -2.46 10.15 -7.78
C LEU A 49 -1.99 11.45 -8.47
N PRO A 50 -0.92 12.07 -7.98
CA PRO A 50 -0.44 13.35 -8.49
C PRO A 50 0.08 13.23 -9.92
N GLU A 51 0.12 14.35 -10.64
CA GLU A 51 0.59 14.34 -12.04
C GLU A 51 2.11 14.18 -12.16
N ALA A 52 2.84 14.53 -11.11
CA ALA A 52 4.28 14.40 -11.04
C ALA A 52 4.68 13.72 -9.72
N VAL A 53 5.54 12.72 -9.84
CA VAL A 53 6.25 12.10 -8.71
C VAL A 53 7.73 12.38 -8.93
N PRO A 54 8.40 13.16 -8.06
CA PRO A 54 9.81 13.43 -8.22
C PRO A 54 10.62 12.15 -8.01
N LEU A 55 11.60 11.94 -8.88
CA LEU A 55 12.51 10.80 -8.80
C LEU A 55 13.94 11.31 -9.00
N PRO A 56 14.79 11.31 -7.95
CA PRO A 56 16.14 11.87 -8.04
C PRO A 56 16.96 11.26 -9.19
N GLY A 57 17.59 12.12 -9.99
CA GLY A 57 18.39 11.71 -11.15
C GLY A 57 17.59 11.31 -12.40
N TRP A 58 16.26 11.32 -12.33
CA TRP A 58 15.36 10.97 -13.42
C TRP A 58 14.47 12.15 -13.79
N GLN A 59 14.40 12.48 -15.09
CA GLN A 59 13.52 13.52 -15.60
C GLN A 59 12.16 12.94 -15.97
N LEU A 60 11.08 13.45 -15.38
CA LEU A 60 9.73 13.09 -15.78
C LEU A 60 9.46 13.57 -17.21
N VAL A 61 9.15 12.64 -18.10
CA VAL A 61 8.73 12.91 -19.49
C VAL A 61 7.24 13.21 -19.54
N GLY A 62 6.45 12.47 -18.77
CA GLY A 62 5.01 12.65 -18.68
C GLY A 62 4.35 11.61 -17.80
N SER A 63 3.07 11.81 -17.53
CA SER A 63 2.25 10.86 -16.81
C SER A 63 0.86 10.76 -17.42
N LYS A 64 0.22 9.61 -17.28
CA LYS A 64 -1.13 9.36 -17.80
C LYS A 64 -1.95 8.47 -16.87
N PRO A 65 -3.28 8.65 -16.81
CA PRO A 65 -4.15 7.73 -16.09
C PRO A 65 -3.97 6.29 -16.59
N LEU A 66 -4.00 5.33 -15.66
CA LEU A 66 -4.08 3.90 -15.98
C LEU A 66 -5.54 3.48 -15.94
N THR A 67 -6.02 2.85 -17.01
CA THR A 67 -7.37 2.28 -17.07
C THR A 67 -7.37 0.81 -16.68
N SER A 68 -8.50 0.34 -16.15
CA SER A 68 -8.71 -1.07 -15.82
C SER A 68 -8.48 -1.97 -17.03
N LEU A 69 -7.84 -3.12 -16.80
CA LEU A 69 -7.70 -4.20 -17.79
C LEU A 69 -8.89 -5.15 -17.79
N ASP A 70 -9.78 -5.06 -16.79
CA ASP A 70 -11.02 -5.84 -16.74
C ASP A 70 -11.99 -5.30 -17.80
N PRO A 71 -12.43 -6.12 -18.79
CA PRO A 71 -13.38 -5.70 -19.81
C PRO A 71 -14.68 -5.12 -19.23
N LYS A 72 -15.11 -5.58 -18.05
CA LYS A 72 -16.34 -5.10 -17.39
C LYS A 72 -16.19 -3.71 -16.77
N LYS A 73 -14.96 -3.24 -16.59
CA LYS A 73 -14.60 -1.96 -15.97
C LYS A 73 -13.76 -1.10 -16.92
N SER A 74 -13.86 -1.35 -18.21
CA SER A 74 -13.09 -0.63 -19.23
C SER A 74 -13.28 0.88 -19.12
N GLY A 75 -12.19 1.64 -19.14
CA GLY A 75 -12.20 3.09 -18.95
C GLY A 75 -12.17 3.57 -17.49
N GLU A 76 -12.37 2.70 -16.50
CA GLU A 76 -12.21 3.07 -15.09
C GLU A 76 -10.74 3.39 -14.78
N VAL A 77 -10.47 4.58 -14.24
CA VAL A 77 -9.11 4.96 -13.83
C VAL A 77 -8.75 4.24 -12.53
N VAL A 78 -7.77 3.34 -12.61
CA VAL A 78 -7.33 2.48 -11.49
C VAL A 78 -5.93 2.83 -10.99
N GLY A 79 -5.34 3.91 -11.50
CA GLY A 79 -4.00 4.33 -11.13
C GLY A 79 -3.41 5.35 -12.10
N ARG A 80 -2.09 5.50 -12.07
CA ARG A 80 -1.35 6.39 -12.96
C ARG A 80 -0.01 5.79 -13.37
N SER A 81 0.37 6.03 -14.61
CA SER A 81 1.65 5.63 -15.21
C SER A 81 2.51 6.87 -15.38
N TYR A 82 3.79 6.75 -15.03
CA TYR A 82 4.80 7.80 -15.14
C TYR A 82 5.94 7.29 -16.01
N GLU A 83 6.40 8.11 -16.94
CA GLU A 83 7.56 7.82 -17.76
C GLU A 83 8.69 8.79 -17.42
N TYR A 84 9.87 8.23 -17.13
CA TYR A 84 11.06 8.97 -16.79
C TYR A 84 12.20 8.67 -17.75
N LYS A 85 13.10 9.63 -17.93
CA LYS A 85 14.34 9.50 -18.68
C LYS A 85 15.56 9.85 -17.85
N GLN A 86 16.63 9.10 -18.07
CA GLN A 86 17.98 9.40 -17.61
C GLN A 86 18.94 9.08 -18.77
N GLY A 87 19.33 10.11 -19.52
CA GLY A 87 20.03 9.93 -20.80
C GLY A 87 19.19 9.12 -21.79
N ASN A 88 19.74 8.01 -22.30
CA ASN A 88 19.05 7.11 -23.23
C ASN A 88 18.17 6.06 -22.55
N GLN A 89 18.12 6.05 -21.21
CA GLN A 89 17.36 5.07 -20.46
C GLN A 89 15.96 5.57 -20.17
N VAL A 90 14.99 4.67 -20.31
CA VAL A 90 13.58 4.94 -20.03
C VAL A 90 13.12 4.05 -18.89
N LEU A 91 12.56 4.68 -17.86
CA LEU A 91 11.95 4.02 -16.72
C LEU A 91 10.46 4.32 -16.73
N ARG A 92 9.63 3.29 -16.77
CA ARG A 92 8.19 3.42 -16.60
C ARG A 92 7.80 2.95 -15.20
N VAL A 93 6.96 3.71 -14.52
CA VAL A 93 6.44 3.40 -13.19
C VAL A 93 4.91 3.44 -13.24
N ASP A 94 4.28 2.29 -13.00
CA ASP A 94 2.84 2.19 -12.86
C ASP A 94 2.48 2.07 -11.37
N ILE A 95 1.59 2.93 -10.88
CA ILE A 95 1.13 2.94 -9.48
C ILE A 95 -0.38 2.76 -9.47
N ARG A 96 -0.86 1.78 -8.70
CA ARG A 96 -2.29 1.46 -8.55
C ARG A 96 -2.64 1.38 -7.06
N PRO A 97 -3.52 2.27 -6.54
CA PRO A 97 -4.11 2.08 -5.22
C PRO A 97 -4.92 0.78 -5.20
N GLN A 98 -4.67 -0.09 -4.24
CA GLN A 98 -5.35 -1.36 -4.05
C GLN A 98 -5.64 -1.59 -2.57
N SER A 99 -6.75 -2.26 -2.27
CA SER A 99 -7.05 -2.73 -0.91
C SER A 99 -7.11 -4.25 -0.94
N GLY A 100 -6.53 -4.92 0.05
CA GLY A 100 -6.64 -6.37 0.16
C GLY A 100 -5.47 -7.01 0.89
N ASP A 101 -4.97 -8.11 0.34
CA ASP A 101 -4.08 -9.04 1.04
C ASP A 101 -2.58 -8.79 0.76
N GLY A 102 -2.25 -7.78 -0.05
CA GLY A 102 -0.87 -7.40 -0.37
C GLY A 102 -0.10 -8.40 -1.24
N ASN A 103 -0.76 -9.42 -1.81
CA ASN A 103 -0.10 -10.43 -2.65
C ASN A 103 0.21 -9.87 -4.06
N VAL A 104 1.48 -9.54 -4.29
CA VAL A 104 1.95 -8.95 -5.55
C VAL A 104 1.76 -9.87 -6.76
N GLY A 105 1.96 -11.19 -6.60
CA GLY A 105 1.77 -12.13 -7.70
C GLY A 105 0.33 -12.16 -8.21
N ARG A 106 -0.65 -12.11 -7.29
CA ARG A 106 -2.05 -11.95 -7.68
C ARG A 106 -2.29 -10.64 -8.42
N PHE A 107 -1.72 -9.54 -7.94
CA PHE A 107 -1.87 -8.23 -8.59
C PHE A 107 -1.25 -8.18 -9.98
N LEU A 108 -0.07 -8.77 -10.18
CA LEU A 108 0.54 -8.89 -11.51
C LEU A 108 -0.40 -9.56 -12.51
N ASN A 109 -1.04 -10.66 -12.10
CA ASN A 109 -1.93 -11.43 -12.98
C ASN A 109 -3.21 -10.69 -13.38
N VAL A 110 -3.72 -9.77 -12.55
CA VAL A 110 -5.00 -9.06 -12.82
C VAL A 110 -4.82 -7.62 -13.27
N ALA A 111 -3.72 -6.97 -12.89
CA ALA A 111 -3.52 -5.54 -13.07
C ALA A 111 -2.36 -5.20 -14.03
N SER A 112 -1.69 -6.21 -14.60
CA SER A 112 -0.60 -5.99 -15.54
C SER A 112 -0.67 -6.94 -16.74
N GLU A 113 0.07 -6.59 -17.79
CA GLU A 113 0.27 -7.46 -18.96
C GLU A 113 1.22 -8.64 -18.65
N VAL A 114 1.94 -8.57 -17.52
CA VAL A 114 2.84 -9.63 -17.05
C VAL A 114 1.98 -10.70 -16.39
N LYS A 115 1.68 -11.75 -17.14
CA LYS A 115 1.02 -12.95 -16.60
C LYS A 115 2.10 -13.88 -16.06
N GLU A 116 2.03 -14.19 -14.77
CA GLU A 116 3.05 -15.00 -14.07
C GLU A 116 3.08 -16.46 -14.52
N GLY A 117 2.14 -16.91 -15.37
CA GLY A 117 1.95 -18.32 -15.74
C GLY A 117 3.23 -19.09 -16.07
N ASN A 118 4.25 -18.44 -16.66
CA ASN A 118 5.58 -19.01 -16.91
C ASN A 118 6.76 -18.17 -16.40
N VAL A 119 6.52 -17.06 -15.68
CA VAL A 119 7.60 -16.14 -15.27
C VAL A 119 7.82 -16.23 -13.77
N LYS A 120 9.07 -16.51 -13.37
CA LYS A 120 9.45 -16.62 -11.96
C LYS A 120 9.77 -15.25 -11.39
N LEU A 121 8.85 -14.71 -10.60
CA LEU A 121 9.09 -13.56 -9.73
C LEU A 121 10.20 -13.92 -8.71
N LYS A 122 11.37 -13.29 -8.82
CA LYS A 122 12.47 -13.48 -7.87
C LYS A 122 12.33 -12.47 -6.75
N ALA A 123 12.07 -12.94 -5.54
CA ALA A 123 12.07 -12.11 -4.34
C ALA A 123 13.48 -11.57 -4.06
N GLN A 124 13.55 -10.30 -3.71
CA GLN A 124 14.74 -9.57 -3.30
C GLN A 124 14.42 -8.80 -2.01
N TYR A 125 15.44 -8.53 -1.21
CA TYR A 125 15.30 -7.82 0.05
C TYR A 125 16.34 -6.73 0.18
N ASN A 126 15.89 -5.56 0.63
CA ASN A 126 16.74 -4.46 1.03
C ASN A 126 16.34 -3.97 2.44
N PRO A 127 17.29 -3.85 3.39
CA PRO A 127 16.98 -3.50 4.77
C PRO A 127 16.30 -2.15 4.98
N GLN A 128 16.44 -1.20 4.06
CA GLN A 128 15.85 0.13 4.20
C GLN A 128 14.43 0.20 3.64
N ILE A 129 14.17 -0.53 2.55
CA ILE A 129 12.96 -0.35 1.74
C ILE A 129 12.03 -1.57 1.75
N GLY A 130 12.51 -2.76 2.10
CA GLY A 130 11.70 -3.97 2.26
C GLY A 130 11.91 -5.03 1.20
N ASN A 131 10.90 -5.89 1.06
CA ASN A 131 10.87 -6.92 0.03
C ASN A 131 10.28 -6.36 -1.26
N PHE A 132 10.84 -6.78 -2.38
CA PHE A 132 10.33 -6.50 -3.71
C PHE A 132 10.63 -7.69 -4.61
N GLY A 133 9.91 -7.81 -5.71
CA GLY A 133 10.07 -8.87 -6.69
C GLY A 133 10.66 -8.31 -7.97
N VAL A 134 11.57 -9.06 -8.57
CA VAL A 134 12.15 -8.74 -9.87
C VAL A 134 11.91 -9.87 -10.83
N LEU A 135 11.53 -9.54 -12.07
CA LEU A 135 11.28 -10.52 -13.11
C LEU A 135 11.63 -9.95 -14.49
N PRO A 136 12.37 -10.68 -15.33
CA PRO A 136 12.45 -10.40 -16.74
C PRO A 136 11.18 -10.94 -17.43
N HIS A 137 10.52 -10.12 -18.25
CA HIS A 137 9.41 -10.57 -19.09
C HIS A 137 9.43 -9.86 -20.43
N LYS A 138 9.50 -10.67 -21.51
CA LYS A 138 9.80 -10.18 -22.87
C LYS A 138 11.11 -9.38 -22.84
N GLU A 139 11.15 -8.23 -23.48
CA GLU A 139 12.33 -7.35 -23.58
C GLU A 139 12.33 -6.29 -22.47
N ARG A 140 11.81 -6.62 -21.29
CA ARG A 140 11.74 -5.68 -20.17
C ARG A 140 12.09 -6.36 -18.85
N LEU A 141 12.78 -5.61 -18.01
CA LEU A 141 13.00 -5.96 -16.62
C LEU A 141 11.95 -5.24 -15.79
N TYR A 142 11.28 -5.96 -14.89
CA TYR A 142 10.30 -5.40 -13.98
C TYR A 142 10.76 -5.52 -12.54
N LEU A 143 10.44 -4.51 -11.74
CA LEU A 143 10.49 -4.52 -10.29
C LEU A 143 9.11 -4.18 -9.75
N THR A 144 8.63 -4.95 -8.78
CA THR A 144 7.31 -4.73 -8.21
C THR A 144 7.26 -5.00 -6.72
N ALA A 145 6.43 -4.24 -6.02
CA ALA A 145 6.08 -4.49 -4.64
C ALA A 145 4.73 -3.86 -4.30
N CYS A 146 4.21 -4.25 -3.15
CA CYS A 146 3.21 -3.48 -2.44
C CYS A 146 3.91 -2.46 -1.53
N ILE A 147 3.65 -1.16 -1.73
CA ILE A 147 4.07 -0.14 -0.77
C ILE A 147 2.97 0.06 0.25
N ASN A 148 3.29 -0.26 1.49
CA ASN A 148 2.41 -0.12 2.63
C ASN A 148 2.34 1.34 3.10
N PRO A 149 1.23 1.78 3.70
CA PRO A 149 1.09 3.10 4.32
C PRO A 149 2.17 3.36 5.38
N ARG A 150 2.54 2.32 6.11
CA ARG A 150 3.54 2.32 7.18
C ARG A 150 4.46 1.13 7.03
N GLY A 151 5.70 1.27 7.49
CA GLY A 151 6.69 0.20 7.42
C GLY A 151 7.35 0.09 6.06
N LYS A 152 7.66 -1.13 5.61
CA LYS A 152 8.47 -1.37 4.40
C LYS A 152 7.61 -1.90 3.25
N SER A 153 8.16 -1.98 2.05
CA SER A 153 7.50 -2.67 0.94
C SER A 153 7.43 -4.18 1.22
N THR A 154 6.37 -4.80 0.72
CA THR A 154 6.09 -6.23 0.89
C THR A 154 5.77 -6.86 -0.46
N LEU A 155 6.03 -8.16 -0.57
CA LEU A 155 5.83 -8.93 -1.78
C LEU A 155 4.71 -9.96 -1.62
N THR A 156 4.69 -10.63 -0.47
CA THR A 156 3.77 -11.74 -0.20
C THR A 156 2.70 -11.35 0.82
N ASN A 157 1.59 -12.10 0.85
CA ASN A 157 0.56 -11.90 1.87
C ASN A 157 1.10 -12.02 3.30
N PRO A 158 1.90 -13.05 3.66
CA PRO A 158 2.49 -13.12 4.99
C PRO A 158 3.33 -11.90 5.37
N GLU A 159 4.13 -11.37 4.45
CA GLU A 159 4.92 -10.15 4.67
C GLU A 159 4.03 -8.92 4.89
N PHE A 160 2.97 -8.78 4.09
CA PHE A 160 1.99 -7.70 4.22
C PHE A 160 1.29 -7.75 5.59
N GLN A 161 0.84 -8.93 6.01
CA GLN A 161 0.20 -9.10 7.32
C GLN A 161 1.16 -8.85 8.47
N GLN A 162 2.40 -9.34 8.37
CA GLN A 162 3.43 -9.08 9.37
C GLN A 162 3.71 -7.58 9.51
N ASN A 163 3.82 -6.87 8.38
CA ASN A 163 3.99 -5.43 8.37
C ASN A 163 2.84 -4.70 9.08
N ARG A 164 1.58 -5.11 8.84
CA ARG A 164 0.40 -4.56 9.51
C ARG A 164 0.41 -4.82 11.01
N TYR A 165 0.64 -6.06 11.44
CA TYR A 165 0.68 -6.39 12.87
C TYR A 165 1.76 -5.60 13.62
N SER A 166 2.92 -5.38 13.00
CA SER A 166 4.00 -4.61 13.62
C SER A 166 3.78 -3.09 13.59
N ASN A 167 2.97 -2.55 12.67
CA ASN A 167 2.86 -1.10 12.47
C ASN A 167 1.50 -0.48 12.77
N ASP A 168 0.41 -1.24 12.72
CA ASP A 168 -0.95 -0.72 12.86
C ASP A 168 -1.51 -0.88 14.28
N LEU A 169 -0.98 -1.82 15.07
CA LEU A 169 -1.38 -2.03 16.48
C LEU A 169 -0.79 -0.95 17.40
N ARG A 170 -1.16 0.30 17.17
CA ARG A 170 -0.73 1.47 17.97
C ARG A 170 -1.94 2.08 18.68
N PRO A 171 -1.77 2.69 19.87
CA PRO A 171 -2.86 3.31 20.61
C PRO A 171 -3.68 4.30 19.77
N GLY A 172 -3.02 5.03 18.86
CA GLY A 172 -3.66 5.97 17.94
C GLY A 172 -4.65 5.35 16.93
N ARG A 173 -4.63 4.03 16.70
CA ARG A 173 -5.64 3.32 15.88
C ARG A 173 -6.59 2.49 16.72
N ILE A 174 -6.10 1.89 17.80
CA ILE A 174 -6.92 1.06 18.68
C ILE A 174 -8.00 1.89 19.36
N LEU A 175 -7.67 3.08 19.86
CA LEU A 175 -8.65 3.92 20.57
C LEU A 175 -9.79 4.38 19.65
N PRO A 176 -9.53 4.98 18.46
CA PRO A 176 -10.59 5.31 17.51
C PRO A 176 -11.45 4.11 17.13
N TRP A 177 -10.86 2.94 16.91
CA TRP A 177 -11.59 1.71 16.60
C TRP A 177 -12.50 1.26 17.76
N LEU A 178 -11.99 1.25 18.99
CA LEU A 178 -12.77 0.89 20.18
C LEU A 178 -13.99 1.80 20.39
N VAL A 179 -13.89 3.08 19.99
CA VAL A 179 -15.01 4.03 20.06
C VAL A 179 -15.82 4.11 18.76
N GLY A 180 -15.55 3.25 17.78
CA GLY A 180 -16.27 3.21 16.50
C GLY A 180 -16.07 4.44 15.60
N GLN A 181 -14.92 5.13 15.70
CA GLN A 181 -14.53 6.20 14.77
C GLN A 181 -13.88 5.65 13.49
N THR A 182 -13.39 4.41 13.51
CA THR A 182 -12.75 3.75 12.37
C THR A 182 -13.25 2.32 12.26
N ASP A 183 -13.50 1.83 11.05
CA ASP A 183 -14.03 0.48 10.81
C ASP A 183 -13.01 -0.64 11.03
N SER A 184 -11.71 -0.33 10.96
CA SER A 184 -10.63 -1.31 11.12
C SER A 184 -9.41 -0.73 11.82
N VAL A 185 -8.86 -1.51 12.76
CA VAL A 185 -7.54 -1.23 13.36
C VAL A 185 -6.44 -1.37 12.32
N PHE A 186 -6.61 -2.26 11.35
CA PHE A 186 -5.58 -2.59 10.38
C PHE A 186 -5.83 -1.92 9.04
N ASP A 187 -4.76 -1.44 8.43
CA ASP A 187 -4.80 -0.74 7.16
C ASP A 187 -4.49 -1.70 6.01
N GLU A 188 -5.46 -1.89 5.13
CA GLU A 188 -5.39 -2.84 4.00
C GLU A 188 -4.92 -2.21 2.71
N ARG A 189 -4.57 -0.92 2.78
CA ARG A 189 -4.19 -0.16 1.60
C ARG A 189 -2.80 -0.55 1.15
N CYS A 190 -2.65 -0.58 -0.16
CA CYS A 190 -1.44 -0.95 -0.86
C CYS A 190 -1.31 -0.04 -2.08
N LEU A 191 -0.16 0.60 -2.25
CA LEU A 191 0.21 1.17 -3.55
C LEU A 191 0.96 0.08 -4.30
N PHE A 192 0.21 -0.70 -5.08
CA PHE A 192 0.82 -1.68 -5.98
C PHE A 192 1.62 -0.93 -7.03
N THR A 193 2.94 -1.12 -6.98
CA THR A 193 3.88 -0.40 -7.84
C THR A 193 4.60 -1.37 -8.74
N LEU A 194 4.66 -1.04 -10.03
CA LEU A 194 5.32 -1.82 -11.07
C LEU A 194 6.24 -0.90 -11.86
N MET A 195 7.53 -1.03 -11.64
CA MET A 195 8.59 -0.37 -12.41
C MET A 195 8.99 -1.27 -13.57
N SER A 196 9.35 -0.66 -14.70
CA SER A 196 9.92 -1.41 -15.82
C SER A 196 10.91 -0.59 -16.63
N MET A 197 11.97 -1.27 -17.08
CA MET A 197 12.98 -0.74 -17.99
C MET A 197 13.13 -1.67 -19.19
N PRO A 198 13.43 -1.14 -20.40
CA PRO A 198 13.76 -1.97 -21.55
C PRO A 198 15.06 -2.75 -21.28
N LEU A 199 15.08 -4.01 -21.70
CA LEU A 199 16.28 -4.84 -21.75
C LEU A 199 16.88 -4.78 -23.16
N PRO A 200 18.19 -5.05 -23.31
CA PRO A 200 18.80 -5.19 -24.62
C PRO A 200 18.23 -6.40 -25.38
N PRO A 201 18.33 -6.40 -26.73
CA PRO A 201 18.01 -7.57 -27.54
C PRO A 201 18.85 -8.77 -27.09
N ASN A 202 18.23 -9.96 -26.95
CA ASN A 202 18.87 -11.18 -26.45
C ASN A 202 19.48 -11.03 -25.03
N PRO A 203 18.66 -10.77 -23.99
CA PRO A 203 19.14 -10.51 -22.64
C PRO A 203 20.00 -11.64 -22.05
N GLU A 204 19.78 -12.89 -22.49
CA GLU A 204 20.60 -14.05 -22.10
C GLU A 204 22.06 -13.94 -22.53
N LYS A 205 22.34 -13.18 -23.61
CA LYS A 205 23.68 -12.95 -24.16
C LYS A 205 24.32 -11.66 -23.63
N SER A 206 23.61 -10.89 -22.80
CA SER A 206 24.05 -9.57 -22.34
C SER A 206 23.80 -9.40 -20.83
N LEU A 207 24.24 -10.39 -20.05
CA LEU A 207 24.05 -10.44 -18.60
C LEU A 207 24.53 -9.17 -17.89
N ASP A 208 25.64 -8.58 -18.31
CA ASP A 208 26.17 -7.34 -17.74
C ASP A 208 25.20 -6.16 -17.92
N GLN A 209 24.52 -6.07 -19.07
CA GLN A 209 23.54 -5.03 -19.35
C GLN A 209 22.22 -5.26 -18.60
N VAL A 210 21.83 -6.52 -18.40
CA VAL A 210 20.69 -6.89 -17.53
C VAL A 210 21.00 -6.50 -16.09
N GLN A 211 22.23 -6.76 -15.62
CA GLN A 211 22.68 -6.39 -14.29
C GLN A 211 22.74 -4.87 -14.11
N ASP A 212 23.24 -4.11 -15.09
CA ASP A 212 23.22 -2.65 -15.07
C ASP A 212 21.79 -2.10 -14.98
N SER A 213 20.86 -2.67 -15.76
CA SER A 213 19.44 -2.31 -15.71
C SER A 213 18.83 -2.59 -14.34
N TYR A 214 19.19 -3.71 -13.72
CA TYR A 214 18.76 -4.06 -12.36
C TYR A 214 19.27 -3.05 -11.33
N VAL A 215 20.57 -2.76 -11.32
CA VAL A 215 21.18 -1.83 -10.36
C VAL A 215 20.55 -0.45 -10.45
N LYS A 216 20.31 0.04 -11.67
CA LYS A 216 19.67 1.34 -11.90
C LYS A 216 18.21 1.38 -11.45
N MET A 217 17.46 0.33 -11.72
CA MET A 217 16.08 0.23 -11.29
C MET A 217 15.96 0.12 -9.75
N GLU A 218 16.86 -0.64 -9.10
CA GLU A 218 16.93 -0.71 -7.64
C GLU A 218 17.32 0.64 -7.01
N ALA A 219 18.28 1.36 -7.61
CA ALA A 219 18.66 2.70 -7.17
C ALA A 219 17.50 3.71 -7.26
N ALA A 220 16.62 3.56 -8.25
CA ALA A 220 15.41 4.36 -8.39
C ALA A 220 14.29 3.93 -7.43
N TRP A 221 14.22 2.65 -7.06
CA TRP A 221 13.16 2.10 -6.23
C TRP A 221 13.11 2.72 -4.84
N GLY A 222 14.25 2.88 -4.17
CA GLY A 222 14.29 3.38 -2.80
C GLY A 222 13.72 4.80 -2.64
N PRO A 223 14.22 5.80 -3.38
CA PRO A 223 13.67 7.15 -3.34
C PRO A 223 12.19 7.22 -3.73
N LEU A 224 11.76 6.43 -4.73
CA LEU A 224 10.36 6.33 -5.13
C LEU A 224 9.50 5.81 -3.96
N GLN A 225 9.91 4.72 -3.32
CA GLN A 225 9.20 4.13 -2.20
C GLN A 225 9.07 5.11 -1.04
N GLN A 226 10.16 5.79 -0.67
CA GLN A 226 10.16 6.77 0.41
C GLN A 226 9.22 7.95 0.11
N TRP A 227 9.26 8.46 -1.12
CA TRP A 227 8.39 9.55 -1.52
C TRP A 227 6.92 9.14 -1.49
N LEU A 228 6.57 7.95 -2.01
CA LEU A 228 5.21 7.43 -2.01
C LEU A 228 4.69 7.16 -0.60
N GLN A 229 5.56 6.74 0.31
CA GLN A 229 5.20 6.55 1.70
C GLN A 229 4.97 7.88 2.43
N ALA A 230 5.80 8.90 2.16
CA ALA A 230 5.61 10.24 2.73
C ALA A 230 4.36 10.95 2.18
N ASN A 231 3.97 10.63 0.94
CA ASN A 231 2.83 11.22 0.24
C ASN A 231 1.71 10.19 0.04
N TYR A 232 1.57 9.25 0.98
CA TYR A 232 0.56 8.21 0.89
C TYR A 232 -0.83 8.85 0.88
N PRO A 233 -1.76 8.41 0.00
CA PRO A 233 -3.12 8.94 0.01
C PRO A 233 -3.76 8.81 1.39
N PRO A 234 -4.59 9.76 1.83
CA PRO A 234 -5.18 9.74 3.17
C PRO A 234 -6.10 8.53 3.38
N GLU A 235 -6.23 8.10 4.62
CA GLU A 235 -7.34 7.24 5.06
C GLU A 235 -8.61 8.10 5.06
N SER A 236 -9.69 7.56 4.52
CA SER A 236 -11.00 8.23 4.54
C SER A 236 -11.82 7.88 5.75
#